data_AF-A0A953DH00-F1
#
_entry.id   AF-A0A953DH00-F1
#
_cell.length_a   1.000
_cell.length_b   1.000
_cell.length_c   1.000
_cell.angle_alpha   90.00
_cell.angle_beta   90.00
_cell.angle_gamma   90.00
#
_symmetry.space_group_name_H-M   'P 1'
#
loop_
_entity.id
_entity.type
_entity.pdbx_description
1 polymer ?
#
loop_
_entity_poly.entity_id
_entity_poly.type
_entity_poly.pdbx_seq_one_letter_code
_entity_poly.pdbx_strand_id
1 'polypeptide(L)' 'MVEDARERIQKLLVTGDNRIKQGVDPAKARESWERALAVAREAGLEEQVRPLVEIRLADLERRGRRRG' A
#
# COMPACT_ATOMS: atom_id res chain seq x y z
N MET A 1 -4.67 -12.37 16.48
CA MET A 1 -3.71 -13.43 16.12
C MET A 1 -2.96 -12.97 14.86
N VAL A 2 -1.83 -13.55 14.44
CA VAL A 2 -1.07 -13.08 13.25
C VAL A 2 -1.94 -13.08 11.98
N GLU A 3 -2.96 -13.93 11.93
CA GLU A 3 -3.98 -13.97 10.87
C GLU A 3 -4.76 -12.65 10.72
N ASP A 4 -5.12 -11.97 11.82
CA ASP A 4 -5.79 -10.66 11.79
C ASP A 4 -4.91 -9.59 11.12
N ALA A 5 -3.59 -9.65 11.38
CA ALA A 5 -2.66 -8.70 10.79
C ALA A 5 -2.57 -8.89 9.27
N ARG A 6 -2.49 -10.14 8.81
CA ARG A 6 -2.42 -10.46 7.38
C ARG A 6 -3.67 -10.00 6.63
N GLU A 7 -4.86 -10.23 7.18
CA GLU A 7 -6.11 -9.75 6.59
C GLU A 7 -6.15 -8.22 6.53
N ARG A 8 -5.76 -7.55 7.62
CA ARG A 8 -5.72 -6.08 7.69
C ARG A 8 -4.75 -5.48 6.67
N ILE A 9 -3.57 -6.08 6.52
CA ILE A 9 -2.58 -5.70 5.51
C ILE A 9 -3.17 -5.85 4.10
N GLN A 10 -3.77 -7.01 3.79
CA GLN A 10 -4.38 -7.26 2.48
C GLN A 10 -5.45 -6.21 2.17
N LYS A 11 -6.34 -5.92 3.13
CA LYS A 11 -7.40 -4.91 2.98
C LYS A 11 -6.83 -3.53 2.70
N LEU A 12 -5.76 -3.13 3.39
CA LEU A 12 -5.10 -1.84 3.18
C LEU A 12 -4.45 -1.74 1.80
N LEU A 13 -3.80 -2.79 1.33
CA LEU A 13 -3.22 -2.86 -0.02
C LEU A 13 -4.29 -2.71 -1.10
N VAL A 14 -5.36 -3.52 -1.02
CA VAL A 14 -6.49 -3.48 -1.96
C VAL A 14 -7.19 -2.11 -1.92
N THR A 15 -7.28 -1.49 -0.74
CA THR A 15 -7.87 -0.15 -0.62
C THR A 15 -7.04 0.90 -1.38
N GLY A 16 -5.72 0.88 -1.25
CA GLY A 16 -4.86 1.80 -1.99
C GLY A 16 -4.93 1.56 -3.50
N ASP A 17 -4.94 0.30 -3.94
CA ASP A 17 -5.06 -0.07 -5.36
C ASP A 17 -6.42 0.40 -5.94
N ASN A 18 -7.51 0.24 -5.19
CA ASN A 18 -8.84 0.70 -5.59
C ASN A 18 -8.93 2.21 -5.70
N ARG A 19 -8.26 2.97 -4.81
CA ARG A 19 -8.22 4.44 -4.90
C ARG A 19 -7.56 4.90 -6.19
N ILE A 20 -6.43 4.31 -6.57
CA ILE A 20 -5.79 4.60 -7.86
C ILE A 20 -6.69 4.23 -9.03
N LYS A 21 -7.30 3.05 -8.99
CA LYS A 21 -8.20 2.58 -10.05
C LYS A 21 -9.41 3.50 -10.24
N GLN A 22 -9.95 4.04 -9.15
CA GLN A 22 -11.12 4.94 -9.17
C GLN A 22 -10.76 6.41 -9.44
N GLY A 23 -9.48 6.73 -9.65
CA GLY A 23 -9.04 8.10 -9.88
C GLY A 23 -9.09 8.99 -8.62
N VAL A 24 -9.14 8.39 -7.43
CA VAL A 24 -9.03 9.09 -6.16
C VAL A 24 -7.61 9.63 -5.99
N ASP A 25 -7.47 10.64 -5.14
CA ASP A 25 -6.21 11.28 -4.77
C ASP A 25 -5.06 10.26 -4.54
N PRO A 26 -3.96 10.35 -5.31
CA PRO A 26 -2.74 9.56 -5.15
C PRO A 26 -2.18 9.50 -3.73
N ALA A 27 -2.23 10.59 -2.97
CA ALA A 27 -1.73 10.65 -1.61
C ALA A 27 -2.52 9.74 -0.67
N LYS A 28 -3.83 9.59 -0.89
CA LYS A 28 -4.66 8.65 -0.12
C LYS A 28 -4.35 7.19 -0.46
N ALA A 29 -3.94 6.89 -1.69
CA ALA A 29 -3.49 5.55 -2.03
C ALA A 29 -2.15 5.23 -1.33
N ARG A 30 -1.21 6.17 -1.40
CA ARG A 30 0.08 6.11 -0.69
C ARG A 30 -0.10 5.87 0.81
N GLU A 31 -0.93 6.66 1.48
CA GLU A 31 -1.22 6.50 2.90
C GLU A 31 -1.70 5.09 3.24
N SER A 32 -2.53 4.49 2.39
CA SER A 32 -3.03 3.13 2.58
C SER A 32 -1.93 2.08 2.55
N TRP A 33 -0.98 2.21 1.62
CA TRP A 33 0.15 1.28 1.52
C TRP A 33 1.17 1.48 2.63
N GLU A 34 1.43 2.73 3.04
CA GLU A 34 2.30 3.04 4.19
C GLU A 34 1.71 2.49 5.50
N ARG A 35 0.39 2.57 5.69
CA ARG A 35 -0.30 1.91 6.82
C ARG A 35 -0.21 0.39 6.75
N ALA A 36 -0.28 -0.21 5.56
CA ALA A 36 -0.11 -1.66 5.40
C ALA A 36 1.29 -2.09 5.86
N LEU A 37 2.32 -1.31 5.52
CA LEU A 37 3.69 -1.54 5.95
C LEU A 37 3.86 -1.39 7.46
N ALA A 38 3.23 -0.38 8.07
CA ALA A 38 3.25 -0.21 9.51
C ALA A 38 2.65 -1.42 10.26
N VAL A 39 1.48 -1.90 9.84
CA VAL A 39 0.86 -3.11 10.41
C VAL A 39 1.75 -4.34 10.19
N ALA A 40 2.37 -4.46 9.01
CA ALA A 40 3.31 -5.55 8.73
C ALA A 40 4.52 -5.51 9.66
N ARG A 41 5.06 -4.32 9.95
CA ARG A 41 6.17 -4.15 10.89
C ARG A 41 5.80 -4.56 12.31
N GLU A 42 4.63 -4.14 12.79
CA GLU A 42 4.13 -4.53 14.11
C GLU A 42 3.88 -6.04 14.22
N ALA A 43 3.51 -6.69 13.12
CA ALA A 43 3.26 -8.12 13.06
C ALA A 43 4.50 -8.99 12.70
N GLY A 44 5.67 -8.38 12.46
CA GLY A 44 6.87 -9.10 12.02
C GLY A 44 6.80 -9.66 10.59
N LEU A 45 5.90 -9.13 9.76
CA LEU A 45 5.68 -9.51 8.35
C LEU A 45 6.30 -8.52 7.36
N GLU A 46 7.12 -7.58 7.84
CA GLU A 46 7.65 -6.48 7.04
C GLU A 46 8.39 -6.97 5.78
N GLU A 47 9.23 -7.99 5.89
CA GLU A 47 10.01 -8.51 4.76
C GLU A 47 9.14 -9.03 3.61
N GLN A 48 7.94 -9.53 3.92
CA GLN A 48 7.00 -10.04 2.92
C GLN A 48 6.20 -8.90 2.27
N VAL A 49 5.93 -7.82 3.01
CA VAL A 49 5.01 -6.75 2.60
C VAL A 49 5.73 -5.55 1.98
N ARG A 50 6.93 -5.22 2.49
CA ARG A 50 7.80 -4.16 1.99
C ARG A 50 7.95 -4.16 0.47
N PRO A 51 8.34 -5.26 -0.21
CA PRO A 51 8.51 -5.24 -1.67
C PRO A 51 7.19 -4.94 -2.40
N LEU A 52 6.05 -5.38 -1.87
CA LEU A 52 4.73 -5.10 -2.46
C LEU A 52 4.35 -3.62 -2.39
N VAL A 53 4.72 -2.95 -1.30
CA VAL A 53 4.47 -1.52 -1.08
C VAL A 53 5.42 -0.67 -1.92
N GLU A 54 6.70 -1.03 -1.97
CA GLU A 54 7.71 -0.30 -2.76
C GLU A 54 7.38 -0.28 -4.25
N ILE A 55 6.95 -1.41 -4.81
CA ILE A 55 6.52 -1.49 -6.22
C ILE A 55 5.36 -0.53 -6.50
N ARG A 56 4.38 -0.46 -5.59
CA ARG A 56 3.21 0.41 -5.74
C ARG A 56 3.56 1.89 -5.64
N LEU A 57 4.43 2.25 -4.69
CA LEU A 57 4.90 3.63 -4.53
C LEU A 57 5.73 4.08 -5.74
N ALA A 58 6.62 3.22 -6.24
CA ALA A 58 7.37 3.48 -7.46
C ALA A 58 6.44 3.64 -8.67
N ASP A 59 5.40 2.83 -8.77
CA ASP A 59 4.39 2.96 -9.84
C ASP A 59 3.61 4.28 -9.74
N LEU A 60 3.23 4.66 -8.53
CA LEU A 60 2.54 5.92 -8.28
C LEU A 60 3.40 7.12 -8.67
N GLU A 61 4.69 7.12 -8.31
CA GLU A 61 5.63 8.17 -8.70
C GLU A 61 5.77 8.26 -10.22
N ARG A 62 5.90 7.13 -10.92
CA ARG A 62 5.93 7.08 -12.39
C ARG A 62 4.67 7.66 -13.02
N ARG A 63 3.49 7.39 -12.45
CA ARG A 63 2.22 7.98 -12.92
C ARG A 63 2.15 9.48 -12.68
N GLY A 64 2.65 9.95 -11.54
CA GLY A 64 2.75 11.38 -11.22
C GLY A 64 3.62 12.14 -12.22
N ARG A 65 4.80 11.59 -12.56
CA ARG A 65 5.72 12.20 -13.54
C ARG A 65 5.15 12.28 -14.96
N ARG A 66 4.27 11.36 -15.35
CA ARG A 66 3.63 11.38 -16.70
C ARG A 66 2.51 12.42 -16.83
N ARG A 67 2.05 13.02 -15.73
CA ARG A 67 1.04 14.08 -15.73
C ARG A 67 1.62 15.49 -15.55
N GLY A 68 2.93 15.61 -15.36
CA GLY A 68 3.64 16.88 -15.19
C GLY A 68 4.19 17.40 -16.51
#